data_AF-A0A1J5N1A0-F1
#
_entry.id   AF-A0A1J5N1A0-F1
#
_cell.length_a   1.000
_cell.length_b   1.000
_cell.length_c   1.000
_cell.angle_alpha   90.00
_cell.angle_beta   90.00
_cell.angle_gamma   90.00
#
_symmetry.space_group_name_H-M   'P 1'
#
loop_
_entity.id
_entity.type
_entity.pdbx_description
1 polymer ?
#
loop_
_entity_poly.entity_id
_entity_poly.type
_entity_poly.pdbx_seq_one_letter_code
_entity_poly.pdbx_strand_id
1 'polypeptide(L)'
;MAQTVMLKNSENGIVKKGFVGFSWTTFFFGGFPALFRGDILTGLIVIVINILTMGIGGIIWAFFYNKSYTTKLLEKGYKFADSEGVTAMAKAKLGIAG
;
A
#
# COMPACT_ATOMS: atom_id res chain seq x y z
N MET A 1 -8.37 9.73 -5.16
CA MET A 1 -9.03 8.47 -4.74
C MET A 1 -8.06 7.30 -4.83
N ALA A 2 -8.26 6.27 -4.00
CA ALA A 2 -7.49 5.03 -4.04
C ALA A 2 -7.65 4.37 -5.42
N GLN A 3 -6.55 3.96 -6.04
CA GLN A 3 -6.56 3.20 -7.28
C GLN A 3 -5.78 1.91 -7.09
N THR A 4 -6.29 0.83 -7.67
CA THR A 4 -5.65 -0.49 -7.63
C THR A 4 -4.71 -0.61 -8.81
N VAL A 5 -3.56 -1.23 -8.59
CA VAL A 5 -2.60 -1.57 -9.64
C VAL A 5 -2.20 -3.03 -9.52
N MET A 6 -2.18 -3.76 -10.62
CA MET A 6 -1.76 -5.16 -10.62
C MET A 6 -0.24 -5.26 -10.62
N LEU A 7 0.28 -6.10 -9.73
CA LEU A 7 1.69 -6.37 -9.55
C LEU A 7 1.94 -7.86 -9.71
N LYS A 8 2.97 -8.26 -10.45
CA LYS A 8 3.37 -9.66 -10.63
C LYS A 8 4.82 -9.84 -10.22
N ASN A 9 5.08 -10.83 -9.38
CA ASN A 9 6.43 -11.21 -9.01
C ASN A 9 7.12 -11.90 -10.21
N SER A 10 8.33 -11.47 -10.53
CA SER A 10 9.06 -11.92 -11.71
C SER A 10 9.63 -13.34 -11.58
N GLU A 11 9.80 -13.85 -10.37
CA GLU A 11 10.46 -15.13 -10.07
C GLU A 11 9.45 -16.28 -9.96
N ASN A 12 8.34 -16.07 -9.24
CA ASN A 12 7.35 -17.11 -8.99
C ASN A 12 6.00 -16.87 -9.69
N GLY A 13 5.86 -15.74 -10.42
CA GLY A 13 4.65 -15.41 -11.17
C GLY A 13 3.43 -15.01 -10.33
N ILE A 14 3.55 -14.93 -8.99
CA ILE A 14 2.45 -14.57 -8.09
C ILE A 14 1.98 -13.15 -8.38
N VAL A 15 0.67 -12.99 -8.51
CA VAL A 15 0.04 -11.70 -8.74
C VAL A 15 -0.54 -11.16 -7.43
N LYS A 16 -0.26 -9.90 -7.12
CA LYS A 16 -0.81 -9.15 -5.99
C LYS A 16 -1.41 -7.82 -6.44
N LYS A 17 -2.35 -7.33 -5.64
CA LYS A 17 -2.94 -6.00 -5.81
C LYS A 17 -2.13 -4.99 -5.01
N GLY A 18 -1.55 -4.01 -5.70
CA GLY A 18 -1.02 -2.78 -5.11
C GLY A 18 -2.08 -1.67 -5.09
N PHE A 19 -1.81 -0.60 -4.35
CA PHE A 19 -2.70 0.54 -4.19
C PHE A 19 -1.92 1.87 -4.24
N VAL A 20 -2.49 2.89 -4.88
CA VAL A 20 -1.94 4.26 -4.92
C VAL A 20 -2.98 5.30 -4.53
N GLY A 21 -2.55 6.41 -3.93
CA GLY A 21 -3.41 7.45 -3.37
C GLY A 21 -3.89 7.14 -1.95
N PHE A 22 -4.81 7.95 -1.42
CA PHE A 22 -5.30 7.86 -0.03
C PHE A 22 -5.89 6.49 0.33
N SER A 23 -5.57 5.96 1.51
CA SER A 23 -6.08 4.66 2.00
C SER A 23 -7.34 4.82 2.85
N TRP A 24 -8.50 4.72 2.20
CA TRP A 24 -9.79 4.73 2.90
C TRP A 24 -9.93 3.62 3.95
N THR A 25 -9.41 2.43 3.67
CA THR A 25 -9.45 1.32 4.62
C THR A 25 -8.63 1.63 5.88
N THR A 26 -7.46 2.26 5.73
CA THR A 26 -6.62 2.63 6.89
C THR A 26 -7.24 3.77 7.66
N PHE A 27 -7.91 4.70 6.99
CA PHE A 27 -8.60 5.81 7.64
C PHE A 27 -9.67 5.31 8.62
N PHE A 28 -10.51 4.36 8.22
CA PHE A 28 -11.57 3.82 9.07
C PHE A 28 -11.13 2.71 10.03
N PHE A 29 -10.10 1.93 9.67
CA PHE A 29 -9.73 0.72 10.41
C PHE A 29 -8.28 0.70 10.91
N GLY A 30 -7.54 1.80 10.81
CA GLY A 30 -6.16 1.89 11.27
C GLY A 30 -5.25 0.84 10.63
N GLY A 31 -4.61 0.03 11.48
CA GLY A 31 -3.65 -1.00 11.07
C GLY A 31 -4.26 -2.34 10.64
N PHE A 32 -5.56 -2.60 10.87
CA PHE A 32 -6.17 -3.89 10.51
C PHE A 32 -6.05 -4.25 9.01
N PRO A 33 -6.28 -3.32 8.06
CA PRO A 33 -6.11 -3.62 6.63
C PRO A 33 -4.70 -4.06 6.28
N ALA A 34 -3.68 -3.60 7.01
CA ALA A 34 -2.30 -4.02 6.77
C ALA A 34 -2.05 -5.47 7.17
N LEU A 35 -2.67 -5.93 8.26
CA LEU A 35 -2.64 -7.33 8.65
C LEU A 35 -3.24 -8.23 7.57
N PHE A 36 -4.43 -7.89 7.06
CA PHE A 36 -5.09 -8.66 6.00
C PHE A 36 -4.33 -8.66 4.66
N ARG A 37 -3.49 -7.65 4.42
CA ARG A 37 -2.64 -7.55 3.22
C ARG A 37 -1.29 -8.25 3.36
N GLY A 38 -1.03 -8.86 4.52
CA GLY A 38 0.25 -9.53 4.83
C GLY A 38 1.39 -8.58 5.19
N ASP A 39 1.11 -7.30 5.47
CA ASP A 39 2.07 -6.32 6.01
C ASP A 39 1.96 -6.28 7.54
N ILE A 40 2.26 -7.42 8.17
CA ILE A 40 1.96 -7.71 9.58
C ILE A 40 2.63 -6.69 10.51
N LEU A 41 3.93 -6.41 10.30
CA LEU A 41 4.69 -5.49 11.13
C LEU A 41 4.06 -4.08 11.13
N THR A 42 3.77 -3.54 9.95
CA THR A 42 3.12 -2.23 9.84
C THR A 42 1.72 -2.23 10.45
N GLY A 43 0.95 -3.30 10.27
CA GLY A 43 -0.37 -3.40 10.91
C GLY A 43 -0.30 -3.34 12.43
N LEU A 44 0.61 -4.10 13.05
CA LEU A 44 0.79 -4.09 14.50
C LEU A 44 1.25 -2.72 15.02
N ILE A 45 2.25 -2.11 14.37
CA ILE A 45 2.75 -0.77 14.76
C ILE A 45 1.61 0.26 14.71
N VAL A 46 0.84 0.29 13.63
CA VAL A 46 -0.23 1.27 13.46
C VAL A 46 -1.38 1.03 14.44
N ILE A 47 -1.68 -0.21 14.81
CA ILE A 47 -2.66 -0.53 15.86
C ILE A 47 -2.20 0.05 17.20
N VAL A 48 -0.95 -0.19 17.60
CA VAL A 48 -0.40 0.36 18.86
C VAL A 48 -0.44 1.90 18.84
N ILE A 49 0.02 2.53 17.76
CA ILE A 49 -0.04 4.00 17.61
C ILE A 49 -1.49 4.49 17.70
N ASN A 50 -2.44 3.80 17.07
CA ASN A 50 -3.84 4.18 17.15
C ASN A 50 -4.39 4.13 18.56
N ILE A 51 -4.04 3.11 19.35
CA ILE A 51 -4.46 3.01 20.75
C ILE A 51 -3.88 4.18 21.54
N LEU A 52 -2.59 4.46 21.39
CA LEU A 52 -1.89 5.54 22.11
C LEU A 52 -2.35 6.94 21.72
N THR A 53 -2.82 7.13 20.48
CA THR A 53 -3.23 8.43 19.92
C THR A 53 -4.74 8.59 19.78
N MET A 54 -5.53 7.68 20.37
CA MET A 54 -6.99 7.64 20.24
C MET A 54 -7.48 7.69 18.78
N GLY A 55 -6.77 7.00 17.87
CA GLY A 55 -7.11 6.87 16.45
C GLY A 55 -6.49 7.91 15.51
N ILE A 56 -5.88 8.98 16.04
CA ILE A 56 -5.31 10.06 15.21
C ILE A 56 -4.15 9.56 14.34
N GLY A 57 -3.27 8.71 14.88
CA GLY A 57 -2.12 8.21 14.14
C GLY A 57 -2.49 7.43 12.88
N GLY A 58 -3.61 6.70 12.89
CA GLY A 58 -4.13 5.94 11.76
C GLY A 58 -4.72 6.82 10.67
N ILE A 59 -5.32 7.96 11.06
CA ILE A 59 -5.75 9.00 10.11
C ILE A 59 -4.54 9.53 9.35
N ILE A 60 -3.45 9.87 10.06
CA ILE A 60 -2.20 10.32 9.44
C ILE A 60 -1.62 9.19 8.56
N TRP A 61 -1.61 7.96 9.07
CA TRP A 61 -1.09 6.80 8.33
C TRP A 61 -1.83 6.54 7.01
N ALA A 62 -3.12 6.85 6.93
CA ALA A 62 -3.94 6.66 5.74
C ALA A 62 -3.43 7.42 4.51
N PHE A 63 -2.74 8.55 4.68
CA PHE A 63 -2.17 9.33 3.59
C PHE A 63 -0.98 8.61 2.92
N PHE A 64 -0.24 7.82 3.69
CA PHE A 64 1.03 7.22 3.24
C PHE A 64 0.94 5.71 3.02
N TYR A 65 -0.03 5.04 3.64
CA TYR A 65 -0.03 3.58 3.73
C TYR A 65 -0.05 2.88 2.36
N ASN A 66 -0.93 3.28 1.45
CA ASN A 66 -1.03 2.66 0.12
C ASN A 66 0.30 2.79 -0.66
N LYS A 67 0.92 3.97 -0.61
CA LYS A 67 2.23 4.21 -1.21
C LYS A 67 3.28 3.27 -0.59
N SER A 68 3.39 3.26 0.73
CA SER A 68 4.34 2.41 1.46
C SER A 68 4.14 0.92 1.14
N TYR A 69 2.91 0.43 1.17
CA TYR A 69 2.58 -0.97 0.87
C TYR A 69 2.99 -1.37 -0.55
N THR A 70 2.67 -0.54 -1.54
CA THR A 70 2.99 -0.82 -2.94
C THR A 70 4.49 -0.75 -3.20
N THR A 71 5.19 0.22 -2.61
CA THR A 71 6.66 0.29 -2.69
C THR A 71 7.31 -0.95 -2.10
N LYS A 72 6.87 -1.43 -0.93
CA LYS A 72 7.38 -2.68 -0.34
C LYS A 72 7.15 -3.90 -1.23
N LEU A 73 6.06 -3.95 -2.00
CA LEU A 73 5.86 -5.03 -2.97
C LEU A 73 6.88 -4.95 -4.11
N LEU A 74 7.15 -3.74 -4.63
CA LEU A 74 8.17 -3.53 -5.66
C LEU A 74 9.57 -3.93 -5.16
N GLU A 75 9.92 -3.57 -3.93
CA GLU A 75 11.17 -3.99 -3.27
C GLU A 75 11.28 -5.52 -3.12
N LYS A 76 10.14 -6.22 -3.01
CA LYS A 76 10.07 -7.69 -2.98
C LYS A 76 10.09 -8.34 -4.37
N GLY A 77 10.53 -7.63 -5.40
CA GLY A 77 10.67 -8.15 -6.76
C GLY A 77 9.37 -8.22 -7.56
N TYR A 78 8.29 -7.58 -7.09
CA TYR A 78 7.09 -7.42 -7.89
C TYR A 78 7.29 -6.32 -8.93
N LYS A 79 6.73 -6.52 -10.13
CA LYS A 79 6.71 -5.57 -11.23
C LYS A 79 5.28 -5.23 -11.59
N PHE A 80 5.06 -4.04 -12.17
CA PHE A 80 3.76 -3.67 -12.70
C PHE A 80 3.33 -4.64 -13.80
N ALA A 81 2.09 -5.10 -13.72
CA ALA A 81 1.50 -6.10 -14.61
C ALA A 81 0.16 -5.59 -15.19
N ASP A 82 0.01 -4.28 -15.27
CA ASP A 82 -1.16 -3.59 -15.79
C ASP A 82 -0.82 -2.89 -17.11
N SER A 83 -1.83 -2.34 -17.78
CA SER A 83 -1.62 -1.54 -19.01
C SER A 83 -0.62 -0.40 -18.79
N GLU A 84 0.03 0.04 -19.87
CA GLU A 84 1.05 1.12 -19.81
C GLU A 84 0.51 2.39 -19.16
N GLY A 85 -0.74 2.78 -19.46
CA GLY A 85 -1.37 3.96 -18.87
C GLY A 85 -1.55 3.85 -17.34
N VAL A 86 -1.99 2.69 -16.85
CA VAL A 86 -2.16 2.45 -15.41
C VAL A 86 -0.80 2.38 -14.72
N THR A 87 0.19 1.74 -15.36
CA THR A 87 1.55 1.66 -14.85
C THR A 87 2.20 3.04 -14.75
N ALA A 88 2.06 3.90 -15.77
CA ALA A 88 2.57 5.27 -15.76
C ALA A 88 1.93 6.10 -14.64
N MET A 89 0.60 6.01 -14.47
CA MET A 89 -0.12 6.67 -13.39
C MET A 89 0.35 6.19 -12.01
N ALA A 90 0.57 4.88 -11.83
CA ALA A 90 1.05 4.32 -10.58
C ALA A 90 2.47 4.79 -10.27
N LYS A 91 3.39 4.76 -11.25
CA LYS A 91 4.76 5.28 -11.10
C LYS A 91 4.77 6.75 -10.68
N ALA A 92 3.96 7.59 -11.34
CA ALA A 92 3.85 9.02 -11.01
C ALA A 92 3.38 9.23 -9.55
N LYS A 93 2.35 8.49 -9.10
CA LYS A 93 1.86 8.61 -7.71
C LYS A 93 2.81 8.05 -6.66
N LEU A 94 3.64 7.08 -7.03
CA LEU A 94 4.66 6.52 -6.15
C LEU A 94 5.93 7.39 -6.12
N GLY A 95 6.09 8.32 -7.06
CA GLY A 95 7.30 9.14 -7.19
C GLY A 95 8.50 8.33 -7.69
N ILE A 96 8.25 7.27 -8.46
CA ILE A 96 9.31 6.46 -9.06
C ILE A 96 9.63 7.09 -10.42
N ALA A 97 10.86 7.58 -10.59
CA ALA A 97 11.34 8.06 -11.88
C ALA A 97 11.33 6.91 -12.89
N GLY A 98 10.79 7.18 -14.09
CA GLY A 98 10.64 6.23 -15.18
C GLY A 98 11.97 5.74 -15.70
#